data_AF-A0A972IW61-F1
#
_entry.id   AF-A0A972IW61-F1
#
_cell.length_a   1.000
_cell.length_b   1.000
_cell.length_c   1.000
_cell.angle_alpha   90.00
_cell.angle_beta   90.00
_cell.angle_gamma   90.00
#
_symmetry.space_group_name_H-M   'P 1'
#
loop_
_entity.id
_entity.type
_entity.pdbx_description
1 polymer ?
#
loop_
_entity_poly.entity_id
_entity_poly.type
_entity_poly.pdbx_seq_one_letter_code
_entity_poly.pdbx_strand_id
1 'polypeptide(L)'
;LINKNFDLSLFTGKVDSKLGSNIKKQMVFAGPGHNSVEWGDNLVIQLDNSKDGIRQTDFDQWPWLQNLIGTTNKKNIFVVMSKPIFGEGGFTDKLEANLLMDTLAGLSERGKNVFVFYEGENISVDITDGVRYISTGVYNCDISKNPQEIFKYIEFNINDKETTYQIKSLFE
;
A
#
# COMPACT_ATOMS: atom_id res chain seq x y z
N LEU A 1 -16.19 4.31 14.30
CA LEU A 1 -15.92 3.34 13.22
C LEU A 1 -14.79 3.93 12.39
N ILE A 2 -13.74 3.13 12.18
CA ILE A 2 -12.36 3.53 11.80
C ILE A 2 -12.30 4.50 10.62
N ASN A 3 -13.29 4.51 9.73
CA ASN A 3 -13.30 5.31 8.50
C ASN A 3 -14.36 6.43 8.44
N LYS A 4 -15.08 6.75 9.53
CA LYS A 4 -16.19 7.73 9.46
C LYS A 4 -15.75 9.08 8.87
N ASN A 5 -14.51 9.46 9.12
CA ASN A 5 -13.92 10.74 8.72
C ASN A 5 -12.88 10.63 7.57
N PHE A 6 -12.63 9.43 7.02
CA PHE A 6 -11.64 9.22 5.96
C PHE A 6 -12.33 8.82 4.67
N ASP A 7 -11.87 9.31 3.51
CA ASP A 7 -12.57 9.04 2.25
C ASP A 7 -12.22 7.70 1.61
N LEU A 8 -11.04 7.17 1.94
CA LEU A 8 -10.54 5.88 1.49
C LEU A 8 -9.84 5.15 2.64
N SER A 9 -9.93 3.83 2.69
CA SER A 9 -9.19 2.99 3.63
C SER A 9 -8.37 1.93 2.88
N LEU A 10 -7.09 1.80 3.24
CA LEU A 10 -6.16 0.84 2.66
C LEU A 10 -5.79 -0.21 3.70
N PHE A 11 -5.76 -1.48 3.29
CA PHE A 11 -5.36 -2.59 4.14
C PHE A 11 -4.33 -3.46 3.42
N THR A 12 -3.19 -3.70 4.05
CA THR A 12 -2.11 -4.53 3.52
C THR A 12 -2.24 -6.00 3.92
N GLY A 13 -3.08 -6.29 4.92
CA GLY A 13 -3.41 -7.64 5.37
C GLY A 13 -4.89 -7.97 5.20
N LYS A 14 -5.27 -9.19 5.59
CA LYS A 14 -6.67 -9.63 5.56
C LYS A 14 -7.50 -8.84 6.57
N VAL A 15 -8.63 -8.31 6.12
CA VAL A 15 -9.63 -7.68 6.99
C VAL A 15 -10.67 -8.73 7.36
N ASP A 16 -10.98 -8.86 8.65
CA ASP A 16 -12.07 -9.72 9.10
C ASP A 16 -13.39 -9.29 8.45
N SER A 17 -14.17 -10.25 7.96
CA SER A 17 -15.43 -10.01 7.23
C SER A 17 -16.43 -9.15 8.00
N LYS A 18 -16.46 -9.24 9.35
CA LYS A 18 -17.35 -8.44 10.21
C LYS A 18 -16.84 -7.00 10.39
N LEU A 19 -15.53 -6.79 10.31
CA LEU A 19 -14.95 -5.44 10.27
C LEU A 19 -15.22 -4.80 8.90
N GLY A 20 -14.97 -5.54 7.81
CA GLY A 20 -15.20 -5.07 6.45
C GLY A 20 -16.65 -4.66 6.20
N SER A 21 -17.63 -5.45 6.64
CA SER A 21 -19.05 -5.16 6.43
C SER A 21 -19.55 -3.86 7.09
N ASN A 22 -18.81 -3.35 8.08
CA ASN A 22 -19.16 -2.13 8.79
C ASN A 22 -18.54 -0.87 8.19
N ILE A 23 -17.59 -1.02 7.25
CA ILE A 23 -16.90 0.08 6.58
C ILE A 23 -17.70 0.46 5.34
N LYS A 24 -18.41 1.59 5.40
CA LYS A 24 -19.32 2.05 4.34
C LYS A 24 -18.66 2.82 3.19
N LYS A 25 -17.40 3.22 3.35
CA LYS A 25 -16.67 3.98 2.33
C LYS A 25 -15.73 3.06 1.56
N GLN A 26 -15.16 3.58 0.48
CA GLN A 26 -14.31 2.81 -0.41
C GLN A 26 -13.11 2.21 0.34
N MET A 27 -12.78 0.97 -0.03
CA MET A 27 -11.73 0.18 0.59
C MET A 27 -10.88 -0.47 -0.49
N VAL A 28 -9.57 -0.52 -0.29
CA VAL A 28 -8.67 -1.35 -1.09
C VAL A 28 -7.88 -2.22 -0.13
N PHE A 29 -7.76 -3.51 -0.44
CA PHE A 29 -7.00 -4.45 0.35
C PHE A 29 -6.01 -5.22 -0.52
N ALA A 30 -4.86 -5.57 0.03
CA ALA A 30 -3.88 -6.45 -0.58
C ALA A 30 -4.37 -7.91 -0.56
N GLY A 31 -5.37 -8.19 -1.39
CA GLY A 31 -5.92 -9.52 -1.58
C GLY A 31 -5.59 -10.09 -2.96
N PRO A 32 -6.15 -11.29 -3.26
CA PRO A 32 -5.96 -11.92 -4.55
C PRO A 32 -6.38 -11.02 -5.72
N GLY A 33 -5.58 -11.03 -6.78
CA GLY A 33 -5.81 -10.26 -8.00
C GLY A 33 -5.35 -8.81 -7.93
N HIS A 34 -5.45 -8.13 -9.08
CA HIS A 34 -4.99 -6.77 -9.28
C HIS A 34 -6.15 -5.86 -9.70
N ASN A 35 -6.10 -4.60 -9.25
CA ASN A 35 -7.12 -3.60 -9.60
C ASN A 35 -6.58 -2.20 -9.35
N SER A 36 -7.28 -1.18 -9.85
CA SER A 36 -7.01 0.21 -9.51
C SER A 36 -8.27 0.98 -9.14
N VAL A 37 -8.07 2.01 -8.32
CA VAL A 37 -9.10 2.96 -7.91
C VAL A 37 -8.55 4.36 -8.10
N GLU A 38 -9.31 5.20 -8.80
CA GLU A 38 -9.01 6.62 -8.91
C GLU A 38 -9.91 7.43 -7.99
N TRP A 39 -9.32 8.43 -7.33
CA TRP A 39 -10.07 9.39 -6.52
C TRP A 39 -9.37 10.74 -6.52
N GLY A 40 -9.97 11.72 -7.21
CA GLY A 40 -9.33 13.02 -7.46
C GLY A 40 -8.00 12.86 -8.20
N ASP A 41 -6.93 13.40 -7.61
CA ASP A 41 -5.55 13.32 -8.09
C ASP A 41 -4.79 12.06 -7.63
N ASN A 42 -5.51 11.11 -7.03
CA ASN A 42 -4.95 9.88 -6.47
C ASN A 42 -5.28 8.69 -7.36
N LEU A 43 -4.27 7.84 -7.57
CA LEU A 43 -4.40 6.49 -8.11
C LEU A 43 -3.96 5.51 -7.03
N VAL A 44 -4.84 4.60 -6.65
CA VAL A 44 -4.51 3.45 -5.81
C VAL A 44 -4.41 2.21 -6.70
N ILE A 45 -3.29 1.50 -6.60
CA ILE A 45 -2.97 0.31 -7.38
C ILE A 45 -2.87 -0.85 -6.39
N GLN A 46 -3.75 -1.84 -6.53
CA GLN A 46 -3.63 -3.12 -5.84
C GLN A 46 -2.82 -4.07 -6.72
N LEU A 47 -1.75 -4.64 -6.17
CA LEU A 47 -0.96 -5.70 -6.80
C LEU A 47 -0.97 -6.95 -5.93
N ASP A 48 -1.06 -8.11 -6.56
CA ASP A 48 -0.98 -9.41 -5.90
C ASP A 48 0.42 -10.01 -6.06
N ASN A 49 1.16 -10.03 -4.97
CA ASN A 49 2.48 -10.65 -4.86
C ASN A 49 2.48 -11.87 -3.92
N SER A 50 1.33 -12.49 -3.69
CA SER A 50 1.18 -13.60 -2.74
C SER A 50 2.09 -14.79 -3.01
N LYS A 51 2.49 -15.02 -4.27
CA LYS A 51 3.46 -16.06 -4.68
C LYS A 51 4.89 -15.52 -4.88
N ASP A 52 5.33 -14.58 -4.05
CA ASP A 52 6.72 -14.08 -4.02
C ASP A 52 7.17 -13.36 -5.32
N GLY A 53 6.23 -12.69 -5.98
CA GLY A 53 6.45 -11.92 -7.20
C GLY A 53 5.14 -11.68 -7.95
N ILE A 54 5.02 -10.56 -8.67
CA ILE A 54 3.77 -10.22 -9.34
C ILE A 54 3.56 -11.11 -10.58
N ARG A 55 4.59 -11.34 -11.38
CA ARG A 55 4.59 -12.23 -12.55
C ARG A 55 4.30 -13.68 -12.16
N GLN A 56 4.92 -14.14 -11.07
CA GLN A 56 4.74 -15.50 -10.57
C GLN A 56 3.33 -15.72 -10.03
N THR A 57 2.72 -14.68 -9.46
CA THR A 57 1.36 -14.73 -8.95
C THR A 57 0.35 -14.74 -10.11
N ASP A 58 0.47 -13.76 -11.01
CA ASP A 58 -0.33 -13.59 -12.22
C ASP A 58 0.47 -12.76 -13.25
N PHE A 59 0.78 -13.38 -14.39
CA PHE A 59 1.64 -12.80 -15.42
C PHE A 59 1.00 -11.59 -16.12
N ASP A 60 -0.33 -11.48 -16.14
CA ASP A 60 -1.06 -10.38 -16.78
C ASP A 60 -0.95 -9.06 -15.99
N GLN A 61 -0.53 -9.12 -14.72
CA GLN A 61 -0.33 -7.95 -13.87
C GLN A 61 0.71 -6.97 -14.43
N TRP A 62 1.79 -7.47 -15.03
CA TRP A 62 2.88 -6.61 -15.51
C TRP A 62 2.45 -5.72 -16.69
N PRO A 63 1.92 -6.28 -17.79
CA PRO A 63 1.42 -5.46 -18.89
C PRO A 63 0.32 -4.49 -18.45
N TRP A 64 -0.58 -4.93 -17.57
CA TRP A 64 -1.63 -4.07 -17.00
C TRP A 64 -1.04 -2.90 -16.22
N LEU A 65 -0.08 -3.17 -15.32
CA LEU A 65 0.59 -2.15 -14.51
C LEU A 65 1.30 -1.14 -15.40
N GLN A 66 2.08 -1.61 -16.39
CA GLN A 66 2.81 -0.76 -17.32
C GLN A 66 1.88 0.16 -18.11
N ASN A 67 0.76 -0.37 -18.60
CA ASN A 67 -0.25 0.43 -19.28
C ASN A 67 -0.84 1.48 -18.35
N LEU A 68 -1.28 1.08 -17.15
CA LEU A 68 -1.91 1.96 -16.16
C LEU A 68 -1.00 3.13 -15.77
N ILE A 69 0.26 2.85 -15.43
CA ILE A 69 1.23 3.89 -15.03
C ILE A 69 1.73 4.72 -16.21
N GLY A 70 1.67 4.17 -17.43
CA GLY A 70 2.03 4.85 -18.67
C GLY A 70 0.98 5.89 -19.09
N THR A 71 -0.30 5.64 -18.79
CA THR A 71 -1.40 6.50 -19.21
C THR A 71 -1.94 7.42 -18.11
N THR A 72 -1.60 7.17 -16.84
CA THR A 72 -2.18 7.92 -15.72
C THR A 72 -1.67 9.37 -15.61
N ASN A 73 -2.61 10.31 -15.49
CA ASN A 73 -2.33 11.72 -15.19
C ASN A 73 -2.36 12.02 -13.68
N LYS A 74 -2.61 11.02 -12.82
CA LYS A 74 -2.71 11.22 -11.37
C LYS A 74 -1.36 11.63 -10.76
N LYS A 75 -1.42 12.52 -9.77
CA LYS A 75 -0.25 13.09 -9.07
C LYS A 75 0.27 12.15 -7.99
N ASN A 76 -0.65 11.52 -7.25
CA ASN A 76 -0.32 10.65 -6.13
C ASN A 76 -0.61 9.19 -6.50
N ILE A 77 0.38 8.33 -6.34
CA ILE A 77 0.31 6.90 -6.66
C ILE A 77 0.51 6.12 -5.36
N PHE A 78 -0.50 5.35 -4.96
CA PHE A 78 -0.47 4.49 -3.79
C PHE A 78 -0.51 3.04 -4.26
N VAL A 79 0.58 2.29 -4.10
CA VAL A 79 0.66 0.87 -4.42
C VAL A 79 0.44 0.07 -3.15
N VAL A 80 -0.48 -0.88 -3.17
CA VAL A 80 -0.83 -1.71 -2.02
C VAL A 80 -0.58 -3.18 -2.38
N MET A 81 0.27 -3.82 -1.59
CA MET A 81 0.69 -5.22 -1.74
C MET A 81 0.63 -5.94 -0.40
N SER A 82 0.63 -7.27 -0.44
CA SER A 82 0.56 -8.07 0.78
C SER A 82 1.94 -8.25 1.40
N LYS A 83 2.96 -8.45 0.55
CA LYS A 83 4.33 -8.77 0.96
C LYS A 83 5.29 -7.64 0.56
N PRO A 84 6.45 -7.51 1.20
CA PRO A 84 7.45 -6.54 0.78
C PRO A 84 8.00 -6.88 -0.62
N ILE A 85 8.67 -5.91 -1.26
CA ILE A 85 9.40 -6.17 -2.51
C ILE A 85 10.72 -6.90 -2.21
N PHE A 86 11.45 -6.44 -1.19
CA PHE A 86 12.74 -6.99 -0.76
C PHE A 86 12.70 -7.47 0.69
N GLY A 87 13.69 -8.29 1.06
CA GLY A 87 13.84 -8.82 2.41
C GLY A 87 13.11 -10.13 2.61
N GLU A 88 12.95 -10.50 3.88
CA GLU A 88 12.29 -11.75 4.25
C GLU A 88 10.83 -11.76 3.80
N GLY A 89 10.41 -12.85 3.13
CA GLY A 89 9.08 -12.97 2.56
C GLY A 89 8.81 -12.03 1.37
N GLY A 90 9.82 -11.38 0.80
CA GLY A 90 9.70 -10.56 -0.40
C GLY A 90 9.76 -11.36 -1.70
N PHE A 91 10.12 -10.68 -2.80
CA PHE A 91 10.18 -11.31 -4.12
C PHE A 91 11.35 -12.31 -4.20
N THR A 92 11.11 -13.49 -4.77
CA THR A 92 12.18 -14.48 -4.99
C THR A 92 13.04 -14.18 -6.21
N ASP A 93 12.45 -13.53 -7.23
CA ASP A 93 13.18 -13.06 -8.42
C ASP A 93 13.69 -11.63 -8.20
N LYS A 94 14.99 -11.50 -7.97
CA LYS A 94 15.64 -10.20 -7.72
C LYS A 94 15.58 -9.27 -8.93
N LEU A 95 15.56 -9.80 -10.16
CA LEU A 95 15.46 -8.96 -11.35
C LEU A 95 14.06 -8.37 -11.47
N GLU A 96 13.03 -9.15 -11.14
CA GLU A 96 11.65 -8.66 -11.06
C GLU A 96 11.49 -7.61 -9.95
N ALA A 97 12.08 -7.87 -8.78
CA ALA A 97 12.06 -6.95 -7.65
C ALA A 97 12.70 -5.59 -8.01
N ASN A 98 13.88 -5.62 -8.64
CA ASN A 98 14.56 -4.42 -9.13
C ASN A 98 13.73 -3.71 -10.21
N LEU A 99 13.17 -4.45 -11.16
CA LEU A 99 12.34 -3.88 -12.23
C LEU A 99 11.13 -3.13 -11.65
N LEU A 100 10.51 -3.65 -10.60
CA LEU A 100 9.39 -2.97 -9.93
C LEU A 100 9.86 -1.70 -9.22
N MET A 101 10.99 -1.73 -8.52
CA MET A 101 11.56 -0.53 -7.90
C MET A 101 11.90 0.54 -8.95
N ASP A 102 12.58 0.18 -10.03
CA ASP A 102 12.95 1.10 -11.11
C ASP A 102 11.70 1.71 -11.77
N THR A 103 10.67 0.89 -11.97
CA THR A 103 9.39 1.32 -12.54
C THR A 103 8.72 2.38 -11.66
N LEU A 104 8.75 2.19 -10.34
CA LEU A 104 8.17 3.12 -9.37
C LEU A 104 9.04 4.38 -9.19
N ALA A 105 10.36 4.23 -9.19
CA ALA A 105 11.31 5.34 -9.18
C ALA A 105 11.11 6.24 -10.40
N GLY A 106 10.92 5.66 -11.60
CA GLY A 106 10.62 6.43 -12.80
C GLY A 106 9.30 7.22 -12.75
N LEU A 107 8.33 6.84 -11.91
CA LEU A 107 7.16 7.69 -11.62
C LEU A 107 7.53 8.87 -10.74
N SER A 108 8.33 8.62 -9.70
CA SER A 108 8.86 9.63 -8.77
C SER A 108 9.70 10.68 -9.50
N GLU A 109 10.61 10.26 -10.39
CA GLU A 109 11.43 11.14 -11.24
C GLU A 109 10.59 12.03 -12.17
N ARG A 110 9.43 11.56 -12.60
CA ARG A 110 8.44 12.34 -13.38
C ARG A 110 7.61 13.30 -12.51
N GLY A 111 7.96 13.46 -11.23
CA GLY A 111 7.35 14.40 -10.30
C GLY A 111 6.06 13.89 -9.63
N LYS A 112 5.78 12.58 -9.69
CA LYS A 112 4.64 11.98 -8.97
C LYS A 112 5.02 11.63 -7.54
N ASN A 113 4.07 11.70 -6.61
CA ASN A 113 4.28 11.19 -5.25
C ASN A 113 3.97 9.69 -5.23
N VAL A 114 4.95 8.86 -4.90
CA VAL A 114 4.78 7.40 -4.93
C VAL A 114 4.93 6.82 -3.52
N PHE A 115 3.93 6.05 -3.10
CA PHE A 115 3.87 5.36 -1.82
C PHE A 115 3.59 3.88 -2.07
N VAL A 116 4.32 3.00 -1.39
CA VAL A 116 4.14 1.56 -1.47
C VAL A 116 3.85 1.03 -0.08
N PHE A 117 2.72 0.35 0.09
CA PHE A 117 2.30 -0.23 1.36
C PHE A 117 2.37 -1.74 1.29
N TYR A 118 2.92 -2.34 2.33
CA TYR A 118 2.96 -3.79 2.50
C TYR A 118 2.86 -4.18 3.97
N GLU A 119 2.51 -5.44 4.22
CA GLU A 119 2.58 -6.01 5.55
C GLU A 119 4.04 -6.36 5.86
N GLY A 120 4.54 -5.88 7.00
CA GLY A 120 5.87 -6.17 7.51
C GLY A 120 5.84 -6.22 9.03
N GLU A 121 6.90 -6.67 9.69
CA GLU A 121 6.88 -6.95 11.14
C GLU A 121 6.48 -5.74 12.00
N ASN A 122 7.07 -4.58 11.71
CA ASN A 122 6.87 -3.33 12.44
C ASN A 122 6.44 -2.22 11.48
N ILE A 123 5.80 -1.17 12.00
CA ILE A 123 5.56 0.05 11.22
C ILE A 123 6.92 0.71 10.94
N SER A 124 7.24 0.91 9.68
CA SER A 124 8.45 1.61 9.23
C SER A 124 8.19 2.38 7.95
N VAL A 125 9.02 3.39 7.70
CA VAL A 125 9.02 4.13 6.44
C VAL A 125 10.45 4.26 5.95
N ASP A 126 10.70 3.75 4.76
CA ASP A 126 11.96 3.84 4.06
C ASP A 126 11.77 4.64 2.77
N ILE A 127 12.72 5.52 2.45
CA ILE A 127 12.70 6.32 1.23
C ILE A 127 13.85 5.89 0.34
N THR A 128 13.53 5.45 -0.88
CA THR A 128 14.53 5.05 -1.87
C THR A 128 14.09 5.59 -3.22
N ASP A 129 14.98 6.33 -3.89
CA ASP A 129 14.73 6.97 -5.20
C ASP A 129 13.43 7.81 -5.25
N GLY A 130 13.14 8.48 -4.14
CA GLY A 130 11.95 9.33 -3.94
C GLY A 130 10.63 8.56 -3.73
N VAL A 131 10.66 7.22 -3.78
CA VAL A 131 9.53 6.35 -3.43
C VAL A 131 9.54 6.09 -1.93
N ARG A 132 8.36 6.20 -1.29
CA ARG A 132 8.17 5.87 0.13
C ARG A 132 7.63 4.45 0.28
N TYR A 133 8.45 3.57 0.83
CA TYR A 133 8.09 2.20 1.17
C TYR A 133 7.66 2.15 2.64
N ILE A 134 6.41 1.76 2.87
CA ILE A 134 5.76 1.85 4.16
C ILE A 134 5.29 0.47 4.59
N SER A 135 5.98 -0.09 5.57
CA SER A 135 5.49 -1.26 6.29
C SER A 135 4.40 -0.82 7.25
N THR A 136 3.24 -1.47 7.20
CA THR A 136 2.12 -1.14 8.10
C THR A 136 2.17 -1.88 9.44
N GLY A 137 3.19 -2.72 9.66
CA GLY A 137 3.18 -3.66 10.78
C GLY A 137 2.23 -4.84 10.55
N VAL A 138 2.41 -5.89 11.35
CA VAL A 138 1.45 -7.00 11.46
C VAL A 138 0.51 -6.71 12.62
N TYR A 139 -0.76 -7.03 12.45
CA TYR A 139 -1.70 -7.04 13.56
C TYR A 139 -1.30 -8.10 14.58
N ASN A 140 -0.66 -7.69 15.67
CA ASN A 140 -0.28 -8.58 16.75
C ASN A 140 -1.34 -8.53 17.86
N CYS A 141 -2.08 -9.63 18.05
CA CYS A 141 -3.07 -9.80 19.13
C CYS A 141 -2.42 -10.09 20.50
N ASP A 142 -1.19 -9.64 20.73
CA ASP A 142 -0.53 -9.81 22.02
C ASP A 142 -1.18 -8.92 23.07
N ILE A 143 -2.21 -9.49 23.71
CA ILE A 143 -3.01 -8.86 24.77
C ILE A 143 -2.19 -8.47 26.01
N SER A 144 -0.91 -8.85 26.09
CA SER A 144 -0.01 -8.43 27.17
C SER A 144 0.57 -7.02 26.97
N LYS A 145 0.53 -6.49 25.73
CA LYS A 145 1.02 -5.16 25.40
C LYS A 145 -0.11 -4.12 25.46
N ASN A 146 0.24 -2.85 25.64
CA ASN A 146 -0.73 -1.76 25.69
C ASN A 146 -1.43 -1.62 24.32
N PRO A 147 -2.78 -1.73 24.24
CA PRO A 147 -3.52 -1.55 22.99
C PRO A 147 -3.17 -0.28 22.20
N GLN A 148 -2.86 0.83 22.89
CA GLN A 148 -2.47 2.10 22.25
C GLN A 148 -1.14 2.00 21.50
N GLU A 149 -0.24 1.09 21.91
CA GLU A 149 1.07 0.90 21.29
C GLU A 149 1.01 -0.04 20.08
N ILE A 150 0.04 -0.96 20.08
CA ILE A 150 -0.10 -2.03 19.10
C ILE A 150 -1.03 -1.63 17.95
N PHE A 151 -2.18 -1.02 18.27
CA PHE A 151 -3.19 -0.73 17.26
C PHE A 151 -2.96 0.66 16.70
N LYS A 152 -2.24 0.73 15.58
CA LYS A 152 -1.90 1.97 14.89
C LYS A 152 -2.41 1.96 13.46
N TYR A 153 -2.60 3.15 12.91
CA TYR A 153 -2.91 3.37 11.50
C TYR A 153 -2.12 4.57 10.98
N ILE A 154 -1.98 4.65 9.66
CA ILE A 154 -1.35 5.78 8.99
C ILE A 154 -2.47 6.63 8.39
N GLU A 155 -2.54 7.88 8.83
CA GLU A 155 -3.48 8.87 8.34
C GLU A 155 -2.78 9.72 7.28
N PHE A 156 -3.33 9.73 6.06
CA PHE A 156 -2.88 10.61 4.99
C PHE A 156 -3.78 11.84 4.91
N ASN A 157 -3.16 13.02 4.84
CA ASN A 157 -3.82 14.28 4.57
C ASN A 157 -3.32 14.79 3.22
N ILE A 158 -4.23 14.79 2.24
CA ILE A 158 -3.93 15.13 0.85
C ILE A 158 -4.69 16.42 0.52
N ASN A 159 -3.96 17.46 0.15
CA ASN A 159 -4.53 18.69 -0.41
C ASN A 159 -3.82 19.04 -1.72
N ASP A 160 -4.27 20.09 -2.41
CA ASP A 160 -3.76 20.47 -3.73
C ASP A 160 -2.23 20.76 -3.73
N LYS A 161 -1.69 21.18 -2.59
CA LYS A 161 -0.29 21.61 -2.44
C LYS A 161 0.61 20.48 -1.95
N GLU A 162 0.20 19.75 -0.93
CA GLU A 162 1.04 18.79 -0.22
C GLU A 162 0.29 17.50 0.15
N THR A 163 1.07 16.44 0.32
CA THR A 163 0.61 15.16 0.88
C THR A 163 1.44 14.87 2.12
N THR A 164 0.79 14.84 3.26
CA THR A 164 1.41 14.55 4.57
C THR A 164 0.82 13.27 5.16
N TYR A 165 1.56 12.64 6.06
CA TYR A 165 1.08 11.46 6.78
C TYR A 165 1.51 11.48 8.25
N GLN A 166 0.70 10.85 9.10
CA GLN A 166 0.99 10.66 10.52
C GLN A 166 0.58 9.26 10.98
N ILE A 167 1.36 8.67 11.88
CA ILE A 167 1.05 7.40 12.53
C ILE A 167 0.25 7.70 13.80
N LYS A 168 -0.96 7.14 13.92
CA LYS A 168 -1.87 7.38 15.05
C LYS A 168 -2.30 6.07 15.69
N SER A 169 -2.50 6.10 17.00
CA SER A 169 -3.13 5.01 17.73
C SER A 169 -4.63 4.97 17.42
N LEU A 170 -5.17 3.76 17.29
CA LEU A 170 -6.58 3.52 17.05
C LEU A 170 -7.43 3.74 18.31
N PHE A 171 -6.82 3.49 19.47
CA PHE A 171 -7.42 3.69 20.79
C PHE A 171 -6.73 4.88 21.48
N GLU A 172 -7.52 5.68 22.19
CA GLU A 172 -7.07 6.79 23.05
C GLU A 172 -6.76 6.31 24.48
#